data_AF-A0A1H3YMU0-F1
#
_entry.id   AF-A0A1H3YMU0-F1
#
_cell.length_a   1.000
_cell.length_b   1.000
_cell.length_c   1.000
_cell.angle_alpha   90.00
_cell.angle_beta   90.00
_cell.angle_gamma   90.00
#
_symmetry.space_group_name_H-M   'P 1'
#
loop_
_entity.id
_entity.type
_entity.pdbx_description
1 polymer ?
#
loop_
_entity_poly.entity_id
_entity_poly.type
_entity_poly.pdbx_seq_one_letter_code
_entity_poly.pdbx_strand_id
1 'polypeptide(L)'
;MNKSDYIIRLERKNEYCEVENLVREAFWNVYRPGCLEHYVLNQLRNDAAFVKELDFVMEQEGRLIGQNMFMRAFIKTDDGRDLPIMAMGPIGILPEFKRQGYGKILLDYSLEQATKVGCKAVCLEGNIDFYGKSGFTLASTYGIRYDGVSEGEDAPFFLCKELVGGYLDGITGEYAPPCGYCVDEREADQFDKAFPHKEKLKLPGQLF
;
A
#
# COMPACT_ATOMS: atom_id res chain seq x y z
N MET A 1 24.19 -5.26 19.67
CA MET A 1 23.23 -5.23 18.54
C MET A 1 23.98 -4.68 17.35
N ASN A 2 24.23 -5.54 16.36
CA ASN A 2 25.04 -5.21 15.18
C ASN A 2 24.37 -4.11 14.34
N LYS A 3 25.21 -3.33 13.63
CA LYS A 3 24.81 -2.34 12.63
C LYS A 3 23.65 -2.89 11.79
N SER A 4 22.60 -2.10 11.58
CA SER A 4 21.44 -2.51 10.80
C SER A 4 21.86 -3.03 9.43
N ASP A 5 21.60 -4.31 9.15
CA ASP A 5 21.90 -5.00 7.87
C ASP A 5 20.93 -4.58 6.74
N TYR A 6 20.33 -3.39 6.84
CA TYR A 6 19.41 -2.85 5.85
C TYR A 6 19.39 -1.32 5.88
N ILE A 7 18.98 -0.72 4.76
CA ILE A 7 18.80 0.72 4.56
C ILE A 7 17.39 0.95 4.00
N ILE A 8 16.65 1.91 4.57
CA ILE A 8 15.42 2.43 3.96
C ILE A 8 15.73 3.81 3.41
N ARG A 9 15.40 4.04 2.14
CA ARG A 9 15.69 5.29 1.43
C ARG A 9 14.64 5.55 0.36
N LEU A 10 14.67 6.76 -0.20
CA LEU A 10 13.84 7.06 -1.36
C LEU A 10 14.26 6.20 -2.56
N GLU A 11 13.26 5.77 -3.33
CA GLU A 11 13.44 5.16 -4.64
C GLU A 11 14.10 6.15 -5.61
N ARG A 12 14.95 5.64 -6.50
CA ARG A 12 15.52 6.42 -7.60
C ARG A 12 14.88 6.03 -8.93
N LYS A 13 14.75 7.00 -9.84
CA LYS A 13 14.16 6.78 -11.18
C LYS A 13 14.81 5.66 -11.99
N ASN A 14 16.12 5.46 -11.84
CA ASN A 14 16.85 4.39 -12.54
C ASN A 14 16.61 3.00 -11.92
N GLU A 15 15.90 2.91 -10.79
CA GLU A 15 15.56 1.67 -10.09
C GLU A 15 14.11 1.21 -10.37
N TYR A 16 13.30 2.00 -11.08
CA TYR A 16 11.87 1.74 -11.27
C TYR A 16 11.55 0.33 -11.79
N CYS A 17 12.27 -0.13 -12.82
CA CYS A 17 12.07 -1.47 -13.38
C CYS A 17 12.46 -2.58 -12.38
N GLU A 18 13.52 -2.38 -11.59
CA GLU A 18 13.93 -3.34 -10.56
C GLU A 18 12.88 -3.43 -9.44
N VAL A 19 12.35 -2.28 -9.01
CA VAL A 19 11.33 -2.20 -7.96
C VAL A 19 9.98 -2.71 -8.45
N GLU A 20 9.61 -2.47 -9.71
CA GLU A 20 8.43 -3.07 -10.33
C GLU A 20 8.57 -4.61 -10.32
N ASN A 21 9.73 -5.15 -10.67
CA ASN A 21 9.97 -6.58 -10.58
C ASN A 21 9.95 -7.10 -9.13
N LEU A 22 10.46 -6.33 -8.17
CA LEU A 22 10.39 -6.66 -6.74
C LEU A 22 8.95 -6.77 -6.26
N VAL A 23 8.12 -5.77 -6.57
CA VAL A 23 6.69 -5.78 -6.22
C VAL A 23 5.99 -6.93 -6.92
N ARG A 24 6.32 -7.16 -8.20
CA ARG A 24 5.81 -8.32 -8.94
C ARG A 24 6.13 -9.63 -8.21
N GLU A 25 7.37 -9.85 -7.77
CA GLU A 25 7.74 -11.03 -6.99
C GLU A 25 7.02 -11.11 -5.63
N ALA A 26 6.80 -9.98 -4.96
CA ALA A 26 6.14 -9.94 -3.66
C ALA A 26 4.65 -10.35 -3.71
N PHE A 27 3.98 -10.09 -4.84
CA PHE A 27 2.53 -10.26 -5.03
C PHE A 27 2.14 -11.34 -6.05
N TRP A 28 3.08 -11.93 -6.81
CA TRP A 28 2.77 -12.94 -7.82
C TRP A 28 2.03 -14.15 -7.23
N ASN A 29 0.85 -14.46 -7.80
CA ASN A 29 -0.05 -15.53 -7.36
C ASN A 29 -0.55 -15.40 -5.91
N VAL A 30 -0.41 -14.23 -5.26
CA VAL A 30 -0.84 -14.04 -3.85
C VAL A 30 -2.35 -13.86 -3.75
N TYR A 31 -2.91 -12.89 -4.47
CA TYR A 31 -4.34 -12.57 -4.39
C TYR A 31 -5.15 -13.05 -5.59
N ARG A 32 -4.49 -13.34 -6.70
CA ARG A 32 -5.06 -13.75 -7.99
C ARG A 32 -3.98 -14.45 -8.83
N PRO A 33 -4.32 -15.17 -9.91
CA PRO A 33 -3.32 -15.64 -10.87
C PRO A 33 -2.53 -14.46 -11.49
N GLY A 34 -1.21 -14.43 -11.30
CA GLY A 34 -0.37 -13.27 -11.61
C GLY A 34 -0.42 -12.21 -10.50
N CYS A 35 -0.27 -10.94 -10.86
CA CYS A 35 -0.42 -9.80 -9.96
C CYS A 35 -0.64 -8.51 -10.77
N LEU A 36 -1.22 -7.48 -10.16
CA LEU A 36 -1.41 -6.15 -10.79
C LEU A 36 -0.52 -5.07 -10.16
N GLU A 37 0.01 -5.34 -8.97
CA GLU A 37 0.59 -4.37 -8.05
C GLU A 37 1.82 -3.67 -8.64
N HIS A 38 2.60 -4.38 -9.46
CA HIS A 38 3.74 -3.80 -10.17
C HIS A 38 3.31 -2.78 -11.26
N TYR A 39 2.18 -3.03 -11.93
CA TYR A 39 1.61 -2.08 -12.89
C TYR A 39 0.90 -0.93 -12.17
N VAL A 40 0.17 -1.20 -11.09
CA VAL A 40 -0.39 -0.16 -10.21
C VAL A 40 0.71 0.79 -9.73
N LEU A 41 1.83 0.26 -9.22
CA LEU A 41 2.99 1.06 -8.83
C LEU A 41 3.48 1.97 -9.97
N ASN A 42 3.59 1.42 -11.18
CA ASN A 42 3.99 2.18 -12.37
C ASN A 42 3.02 3.34 -12.67
N GLN A 43 1.70 3.10 -12.59
CA GLN A 43 0.68 4.12 -12.81
C GLN A 43 0.68 5.18 -11.72
N LEU A 44 0.72 4.77 -10.45
CA LEU A 44 0.69 5.67 -9.29
C LEU A 44 1.85 6.67 -9.30
N ARG A 45 3.06 6.29 -9.72
CA ARG A 45 4.20 7.23 -9.80
C ARG A 45 3.96 8.43 -10.72
N ASN A 46 3.06 8.29 -11.71
CA ASN A 46 2.73 9.34 -12.67
C ASN A 46 1.50 10.17 -12.27
N ASP A 47 0.80 9.77 -11.20
CA ASP A 47 -0.39 10.45 -10.70
C ASP A 47 0.00 11.71 -9.89
N ALA A 48 -0.82 12.77 -9.99
CA ALA A 48 -0.59 14.01 -9.27
C ALA A 48 -0.73 13.87 -7.74
N ALA A 49 -1.48 12.87 -7.27
CA ALA A 49 -1.64 12.56 -5.86
C ALA A 49 -0.43 11.83 -5.26
N PHE A 50 0.54 11.40 -6.07
CA PHE A 50 1.71 10.68 -5.58
C PHE A 50 2.59 11.52 -4.65
N VAL A 51 2.90 10.97 -3.47
CA VAL A 51 3.75 11.62 -2.47
C VAL A 51 5.19 11.14 -2.63
N LYS A 52 5.96 11.82 -3.49
CA LYS A 52 7.35 11.47 -3.85
C LYS A 52 8.29 11.44 -2.65
N GLU A 53 8.00 12.20 -1.60
CA GLU A 53 8.77 12.26 -0.36
C GLU A 53 8.56 11.01 0.52
N LEU A 54 7.61 10.13 0.18
CA LEU A 54 7.29 8.90 0.89
C LEU A 54 7.38 7.66 -0.02
N ASP A 55 8.15 7.75 -1.10
CA ASP A 55 8.41 6.64 -2.02
C ASP A 55 9.66 5.87 -1.58
N PHE A 56 9.46 4.83 -0.77
CA PHE A 56 10.55 4.15 -0.09
C PHE A 56 10.87 2.78 -0.68
N VAL A 57 12.16 2.48 -0.75
CA VAL A 57 12.70 1.14 -0.94
C VAL A 57 13.49 0.71 0.29
N MET A 58 13.48 -0.59 0.56
CA MET A 58 14.35 -1.23 1.54
C MET A 58 15.43 -2.02 0.81
N GLU A 59 16.68 -1.78 1.18
CA GLU A 59 17.86 -2.41 0.60
C GLU A 59 18.61 -3.19 1.66
N GLN A 60 19.07 -4.41 1.33
CA GLN A 60 19.92 -5.24 2.17
C GLN A 60 21.09 -5.77 1.33
N GLU A 61 22.32 -5.54 1.79
CA GLU A 61 23.55 -5.98 1.10
C GLU A 61 23.62 -5.60 -0.40
N GLY A 62 23.13 -4.40 -0.74
CA GLY A 62 23.11 -3.91 -2.12
C GLY A 62 21.94 -4.41 -2.98
N ARG A 63 21.02 -5.18 -2.40
CA ARG A 63 19.83 -5.73 -3.08
C ARG A 63 18.56 -5.04 -2.59
N LEU A 64 17.68 -4.64 -3.49
CA LEU A 64 16.34 -4.16 -3.12
C LEU A 64 15.48 -5.35 -2.65
N ILE A 65 14.94 -5.24 -1.44
CA ILE A 65 14.15 -6.30 -0.79
C ILE A 65 12.73 -5.87 -0.42
N GLY A 66 12.45 -4.56 -0.40
CA GLY A 66 11.12 -4.03 -0.10
C GLY A 66 10.79 -2.72 -0.80
N GLN A 67 9.50 -2.43 -0.92
CA GLN A 67 8.96 -1.17 -1.45
C GLN A 67 7.71 -0.76 -0.66
N ASN A 68 7.51 0.56 -0.49
CA ASN A 68 6.28 1.17 0.00
C ASN A 68 6.08 2.55 -0.64
N MET A 69 4.83 2.94 -0.94
CA MET A 69 4.50 4.28 -1.41
C MET A 69 3.20 4.83 -0.78
N PHE A 70 2.96 6.13 -0.97
CA PHE A 70 1.75 6.82 -0.53
C PHE A 70 1.15 7.69 -1.63
N MET A 71 -0.18 7.79 -1.58
CA MET A 71 -0.99 8.68 -2.40
C MET A 71 -1.76 9.64 -1.48
N ARG A 72 -1.88 10.92 -1.87
CA ARG A 72 -2.82 11.84 -1.25
C ARG A 72 -4.24 11.35 -1.53
N ALA A 73 -5.06 11.31 -0.50
CA ALA A 73 -6.44 10.87 -0.59
C ALA A 73 -7.33 11.73 0.30
N PHE A 74 -8.64 11.53 0.20
CA PHE A 74 -9.62 12.26 0.99
C PHE A 74 -10.70 11.31 1.48
N ILE A 75 -11.22 11.57 2.67
CA ILE A 75 -12.52 11.06 3.10
C ILE A 75 -13.54 12.13 2.73
N LYS A 76 -14.57 11.74 1.99
CA LYS A 76 -15.77 12.56 1.74
C LYS A 76 -16.64 12.47 2.99
N THR A 77 -16.63 13.51 3.81
CA THR A 77 -17.38 13.49 5.07
C THR A 77 -18.86 13.72 4.84
N ASP A 78 -19.70 13.20 5.73
CA ASP A 78 -21.17 13.31 5.62
C ASP A 78 -21.66 14.75 5.75
N ASP A 79 -20.85 15.64 6.33
CA ASP A 79 -21.10 17.08 6.38
C ASP A 79 -20.60 17.84 5.13
N GLY A 80 -20.15 17.13 4.11
CA GLY A 80 -19.81 17.66 2.78
C GLY A 80 -18.38 18.21 2.63
N ARG A 81 -17.48 17.93 3.58
CA ARG A 81 -16.06 18.32 3.49
C ARG A 81 -15.22 17.21 2.86
N ASP A 82 -14.08 17.62 2.33
CA ASP A 82 -13.01 16.70 1.94
C ASP A 82 -11.96 16.71 3.06
N LEU A 83 -11.92 15.64 3.86
CA LEU A 83 -10.93 15.50 4.92
C LEU A 83 -9.64 14.89 4.37
N PRO A 84 -8.51 15.61 4.36
CA PRO A 84 -7.27 15.09 3.79
C PRO A 84 -6.70 13.93 4.61
N ILE A 85 -6.34 12.86 3.92
CA ILE A 85 -5.64 11.69 4.45
C ILE A 85 -4.58 11.23 3.44
N MET A 86 -3.94 10.08 3.68
CA MET A 86 -3.20 9.38 2.64
C MET A 86 -3.69 7.95 2.49
N ALA A 87 -3.68 7.45 1.25
CA ALA A 87 -3.72 6.03 0.96
C ALA A 87 -2.29 5.50 0.93
N MET A 88 -2.08 4.26 1.40
CA MET A 88 -0.76 3.64 1.42
C MET A 88 -0.80 2.32 0.66
N GLY A 89 0.16 2.13 -0.25
CA GLY A 89 0.32 0.90 -1.00
C GLY A 89 0.68 1.13 -2.47
N PRO A 90 1.18 0.10 -3.19
CA PRO A 90 1.52 -1.21 -2.64
C PRO A 90 2.67 -1.15 -1.63
N ILE A 91 2.68 -2.12 -0.71
CA ILE A 91 3.80 -2.39 0.20
C ILE A 91 4.19 -3.87 0.06
N GLY A 92 5.41 -4.12 -0.37
CA GLY A 92 5.88 -5.47 -0.71
C GLY A 92 7.24 -5.77 -0.10
N ILE A 93 7.43 -7.02 0.31
CA ILE A 93 8.74 -7.60 0.63
C ILE A 93 8.92 -8.84 -0.23
N LEU A 94 10.13 -9.01 -0.78
CA LEU A 94 10.51 -10.19 -1.54
C LEU A 94 10.19 -11.49 -0.76
N PRO A 95 9.66 -12.53 -1.43
CA PRO A 95 9.20 -13.76 -0.76
C PRO A 95 10.22 -14.41 0.18
N GLU A 96 11.50 -14.46 -0.20
CA GLU A 96 12.57 -15.06 0.60
C GLU A 96 12.90 -14.28 1.88
N PHE A 97 12.47 -13.01 1.98
CA PHE A 97 12.62 -12.14 3.15
C PHE A 97 11.33 -12.05 4.00
N LYS A 98 10.26 -12.75 3.60
CA LYS A 98 9.00 -12.78 4.38
C LYS A 98 9.20 -13.48 5.73
N ARG A 99 8.42 -13.07 6.73
CA ARG A 99 8.44 -13.58 8.12
C ARG A 99 9.74 -13.32 8.89
N GLN A 100 10.61 -12.44 8.39
CA GLN A 100 11.84 -12.02 9.09
C GLN A 100 11.72 -10.64 9.75
N GLY A 101 10.54 -10.01 9.71
CA GLY A 101 10.27 -8.71 10.34
C GLY A 101 10.39 -7.49 9.42
N TYR A 102 11.03 -7.62 8.24
CA TYR A 102 11.26 -6.50 7.31
C TYR A 102 9.99 -5.76 6.90
N GLY A 103 8.88 -6.46 6.67
CA GLY A 103 7.61 -5.81 6.30
C GLY A 103 7.10 -4.85 7.39
N LYS A 104 7.20 -5.25 8.65
CA LYS A 104 6.80 -4.38 9.78
C LYS A 104 7.77 -3.21 9.93
N ILE A 105 9.07 -3.45 9.79
CA ILE A 105 10.10 -2.41 9.86
C ILE A 105 9.86 -1.34 8.78
N LEU A 106 9.61 -1.77 7.53
CA LEU A 106 9.33 -0.85 6.42
C LEU A 106 8.04 -0.06 6.68
N LEU A 107 6.98 -0.73 7.15
CA LEU A 107 5.71 -0.10 7.48
C LEU A 107 5.87 0.96 8.58
N ASP A 108 6.46 0.60 9.71
CA ASP A 108 6.62 1.50 10.85
C ASP A 108 7.44 2.75 10.47
N TYR A 109 8.56 2.56 9.76
CA TYR A 109 9.37 3.66 9.23
C TYR A 109 8.55 4.56 8.30
N SER A 110 7.79 3.97 7.39
CA SER A 110 6.98 4.68 6.41
C SER A 110 5.91 5.56 7.08
N LEU A 111 5.24 5.06 8.11
CA LEU A 111 4.26 5.81 8.90
C LEU A 111 4.89 6.95 9.70
N GLU A 112 6.10 6.72 10.24
CA GLU A 112 6.86 7.77 10.94
C GLU A 112 7.20 8.93 9.98
N GLN A 113 7.68 8.62 8.77
CA GLN A 113 7.95 9.65 7.77
C GLN A 113 6.68 10.34 7.27
N ALA A 114 5.58 9.59 7.09
CA ALA A 114 4.28 10.16 6.72
C ALA A 114 3.81 11.20 7.74
N THR A 115 3.98 10.90 9.03
CA THR A 115 3.67 11.85 10.12
C THR A 115 4.48 13.14 9.99
N LYS A 116 5.79 13.03 9.68
CA LYS A 116 6.69 14.18 9.54
C LYS A 116 6.33 15.11 8.38
N VAL A 117 5.74 14.58 7.30
CA VAL A 117 5.27 15.38 6.16
C VAL A 117 3.81 15.86 6.31
N GLY A 118 3.24 15.71 7.51
CA GLY A 118 1.94 16.27 7.88
C GLY A 118 0.75 15.35 7.61
N CYS A 119 0.97 14.06 7.33
CA CYS A 119 -0.11 13.10 7.26
C CYS A 119 -0.71 12.87 8.65
N LYS A 120 -2.04 12.91 8.75
CA LYS A 120 -2.76 12.80 10.03
C LYS A 120 -3.54 11.50 10.19
N ALA A 121 -3.95 10.87 9.09
CA ALA A 121 -4.51 9.53 9.05
C ALA A 121 -4.15 8.83 7.74
N VAL A 122 -4.02 7.51 7.80
CA VAL A 122 -3.68 6.64 6.68
C VAL A 122 -4.75 5.57 6.52
N CYS A 123 -5.19 5.37 5.29
CA CYS A 123 -6.10 4.30 4.87
C CYS A 123 -5.38 3.32 3.96
N LEU A 124 -5.78 2.04 4.00
CA LEU A 124 -5.31 1.01 3.09
C LEU A 124 -6.26 -0.19 3.04
N GLU A 125 -6.13 -1.00 2.00
CA GLU A 125 -6.74 -2.32 1.89
C GLU A 125 -5.72 -3.41 2.26
N GLY A 126 -6.03 -4.25 3.25
CA GLY A 126 -5.08 -5.22 3.75
C GLY A 126 -5.59 -6.15 4.86
N ASN A 127 -4.71 -7.06 5.30
CA ASN A 127 -5.02 -8.02 6.36
C ASN A 127 -4.70 -7.43 7.75
N ILE A 128 -5.72 -7.34 8.62
CA ILE A 128 -5.61 -6.81 9.98
C ILE A 128 -4.58 -7.58 10.85
N ASP A 129 -4.35 -8.87 10.62
CA ASP A 129 -3.36 -9.66 11.37
C ASP A 129 -1.91 -9.19 11.15
N PHE A 130 -1.67 -8.51 10.02
CA PHE A 130 -0.40 -7.88 9.72
C PHE A 130 -0.39 -6.42 10.19
N TYR A 131 -1.32 -5.61 9.68
CA TYR A 131 -1.32 -4.16 9.91
C TYR A 131 -1.72 -3.75 11.33
N GLY A 132 -2.52 -4.56 12.03
CA GLY A 132 -2.91 -4.33 13.42
C GLY A 132 -1.70 -4.29 14.37
N LYS A 133 -0.60 -4.98 14.04
CA LYS A 133 0.67 -4.94 14.79
C LYS A 133 1.40 -3.60 14.69
N SER A 134 0.99 -2.76 13.74
CA SER A 134 1.46 -1.37 13.57
C SER A 134 0.35 -0.38 13.90
N GLY A 135 -0.70 -0.82 14.61
CA GLY A 135 -1.76 0.01 15.16
C GLY A 135 -2.77 0.52 14.13
N PHE A 136 -3.00 -0.25 13.06
CA PHE A 136 -4.21 -0.12 12.24
C PHE A 136 -5.39 -0.82 12.90
N THR A 137 -6.59 -0.35 12.60
CA THR A 137 -7.87 -0.99 12.96
C THR A 137 -8.80 -0.96 11.73
N LEU A 138 -9.97 -1.60 11.81
CA LEU A 138 -10.99 -1.45 10.78
C LEU A 138 -11.44 0.01 10.68
N ALA A 139 -11.49 0.56 9.48
CA ALA A 139 -11.86 1.97 9.28
C ALA A 139 -13.28 2.30 9.77
N SER A 140 -14.18 1.30 9.76
CA SER A 140 -15.54 1.40 10.31
C SER A 140 -15.57 1.77 11.79
N THR A 141 -14.51 1.47 12.56
CA THR A 141 -14.40 1.88 13.97
C THR A 141 -14.28 3.40 14.15
N TYR A 142 -13.89 4.12 13.10
CA TYR A 142 -13.87 5.58 13.04
C TYR A 142 -15.09 6.17 12.33
N GLY A 143 -16.09 5.36 11.95
CA GLY A 143 -17.23 5.83 11.17
C GLY A 143 -16.93 6.07 9.68
N ILE A 144 -15.81 5.55 9.17
CA ILE A 144 -15.40 5.69 7.77
C ILE A 144 -15.79 4.44 6.99
N ARG A 145 -16.57 4.64 5.92
CA ARG A 145 -17.07 3.60 5.03
C ARG A 145 -16.21 3.50 3.79
N TYR A 146 -16.23 2.33 3.15
CA TYR A 146 -15.51 2.09 1.90
C TYR A 146 -16.47 2.26 0.72
N ASP A 147 -16.09 3.08 -0.26
CA ASP A 147 -16.87 3.30 -1.48
C ASP A 147 -17.04 1.99 -2.25
N GLY A 148 -18.27 1.70 -2.66
CA GLY A 148 -18.63 0.45 -3.34
C GLY A 148 -18.95 -0.74 -2.44
N VAL A 149 -18.93 -0.57 -1.10
CA VAL A 149 -19.51 -1.53 -0.15
C VAL A 149 -20.87 -1.00 0.30
N SER A 150 -21.92 -1.82 0.22
CA SER A 150 -23.29 -1.39 0.57
C SER A 150 -23.38 -0.99 2.05
N GLU A 151 -24.26 -0.04 2.36
CA GLU A 151 -24.50 0.36 3.75
C GLU A 151 -24.96 -0.84 4.59
N GLY A 152 -24.28 -1.08 5.71
CA GLY A 152 -24.54 -2.23 6.59
C GLY A 152 -23.75 -3.50 6.25
N GLU A 153 -22.98 -3.52 5.16
CA GLU A 153 -22.03 -4.59 4.88
C GLU A 153 -20.65 -4.30 5.50
N ASP A 154 -19.93 -5.36 5.87
CA ASP A 154 -18.59 -5.25 6.44
C ASP A 154 -17.52 -5.16 5.34
N ALA A 155 -16.54 -4.28 5.54
CA ALA A 155 -15.31 -4.20 4.75
C ALA A 155 -14.10 -4.64 5.60
N PRO A 156 -13.92 -5.94 5.90
CA PRO A 156 -12.89 -6.41 6.84
C PRO A 156 -11.46 -6.22 6.34
N PHE A 157 -11.29 -5.86 5.07
CA PHE A 157 -10.02 -5.51 4.44
C PHE A 157 -9.70 -4.02 4.53
N PHE A 158 -10.66 -3.14 4.85
CA PHE A 158 -10.46 -1.70 4.84
C PHE A 158 -9.98 -1.20 6.21
N LEU A 159 -8.71 -0.81 6.25
CA LEU A 159 -8.02 -0.47 7.49
C LEU A 159 -7.69 1.02 7.54
N CYS A 160 -7.76 1.58 8.73
CA CYS A 160 -7.38 2.96 9.00
C CYS A 160 -6.48 3.05 10.23
N LYS A 161 -5.59 4.05 10.23
CA LYS A 161 -4.77 4.43 11.36
C LYS A 161 -4.70 5.94 11.46
N GLU A 162 -5.01 6.47 12.64
CA GLU A 162 -4.62 7.84 13.00
C GLU A 162 -3.11 7.93 13.26
N LEU A 163 -2.47 8.93 12.66
CA LEU A 163 -1.09 9.34 12.96
C LEU A 163 -1.07 10.51 13.95
N VAL A 164 -2.12 11.33 13.95
CA VAL A 164 -2.39 12.36 14.96
C VAL A 164 -3.69 11.96 15.67
N GLY A 165 -3.60 11.63 16.96
CA GLY A 165 -4.76 11.16 17.72
C GLY A 165 -5.90 12.18 17.76
N GLY A 166 -7.13 11.69 17.58
CA GLY A 166 -8.35 12.51 17.57
C GLY A 166 -8.57 13.29 16.27
N TYR A 167 -7.83 12.98 15.20
CA TYR A 167 -8.03 13.60 13.90
C TYR A 167 -9.34 13.17 13.23
N LEU A 168 -9.82 11.96 13.53
CA LEU A 168 -11.05 11.36 13.04
C LEU A 168 -12.19 11.42 14.07
N ASP A 169 -12.00 12.10 15.20
CA ASP A 169 -13.03 12.22 16.24
C ASP A 169 -14.30 12.90 15.69
N GLY A 170 -15.42 12.18 15.78
CA GLY A 170 -16.72 12.66 15.30
C GLY A 170 -16.82 12.78 13.78
N ILE A 171 -15.85 12.25 13.03
CA ILE A 171 -15.92 12.19 11.57
C ILE A 171 -16.74 10.96 11.17
N THR A 172 -17.65 11.15 10.23
CA THR A 172 -18.26 10.06 9.45
C THR A 172 -18.16 10.41 7.98
N GLY A 173 -18.00 9.42 7.13
CA GLY A 173 -17.81 9.65 5.72
C GLY A 173 -17.43 8.42 4.93
N GLU A 174 -17.06 8.64 3.69
CA GLU A 174 -16.73 7.60 2.72
C GLU A 174 -15.34 7.83 2.13
N TYR A 175 -14.58 6.74 2.01
CA TYR A 175 -13.29 6.70 1.36
C TYR A 175 -13.41 5.95 0.05
N ALA A 176 -12.92 6.56 -1.04
CA ALA A 176 -12.67 5.89 -2.30
C ALA A 176 -11.16 5.75 -2.52
N PRO A 177 -10.67 4.57 -2.95
CA PRO A 177 -9.26 4.42 -3.31
C PRO A 177 -8.91 5.36 -4.47
N PRO A 178 -7.68 5.93 -4.50
CA PRO A 178 -7.25 6.74 -5.64
C PRO A 178 -7.40 5.98 -6.96
N CYS A 179 -7.81 6.68 -8.03
CA CYS A 179 -8.15 6.04 -9.30
C CYS A 179 -7.02 5.20 -9.90
N GLY A 180 -5.76 5.55 -9.65
CA GLY A 180 -4.60 4.79 -10.11
C GLY A 180 -4.46 3.37 -9.50
N TYR A 181 -5.21 3.04 -8.43
CA TYR A 181 -5.32 1.66 -7.94
C TYR A 181 -6.25 0.80 -8.83
N CYS A 182 -7.14 1.41 -9.61
CA CYS A 182 -8.07 0.75 -10.52
C CYS A 182 -7.49 0.67 -11.93
N VAL A 183 -6.68 -0.35 -12.21
CA VAL A 183 -6.01 -0.55 -13.51
C VAL A 183 -6.72 -1.56 -14.43
N ASP A 184 -6.60 -1.40 -15.75
CA ASP A 184 -7.10 -2.38 -16.73
C ASP A 184 -6.18 -3.61 -16.77
N GLU A 185 -6.76 -4.81 -16.59
CA GLU A 185 -5.99 -6.06 -16.53
C GLU A 185 -5.26 -6.39 -17.85
N ARG A 186 -5.79 -5.96 -19.00
CA ARG A 186 -5.17 -6.19 -20.31
C ARG A 186 -3.94 -5.30 -20.48
N GLU A 187 -4.00 -4.07 -19.96
CA GLU A 187 -2.84 -3.17 -19.94
C GLU A 187 -1.77 -3.68 -18.98
N ALA A 188 -2.16 -4.17 -17.80
CA ALA A 188 -1.27 -4.83 -16.86
C ALA A 188 -0.60 -6.07 -17.48
N ASP A 189 -1.35 -6.90 -18.19
CA ASP A 189 -0.83 -8.08 -18.90
C ASP A 189 0.12 -7.70 -20.04
N GLN A 190 -0.13 -6.58 -20.71
CA GLN A 190 0.79 -6.07 -21.73
C GLN A 190 2.07 -5.50 -21.12
N PHE A 191 1.98 -4.86 -19.96
CA PHE A 191 3.12 -4.36 -19.19
C PHE A 191 4.00 -5.50 -18.64
N ASP A 192 3.38 -6.57 -18.12
CA ASP A 192 4.07 -7.73 -17.57
C ASP A 192 5.01 -8.42 -18.58
N LYS A 193 4.74 -8.33 -19.89
CA LYS A 193 5.58 -8.89 -20.96
C LYS A 193 7.00 -8.32 -21.00
N ALA A 194 7.25 -7.18 -20.37
CA ALA A 194 8.61 -6.62 -20.23
C ALA A 194 9.45 -7.34 -19.16
N PHE A 195 8.83 -8.17 -18.31
CA PHE A 195 9.48 -8.87 -17.20
C PHE A 195 9.71 -10.36 -17.54
N PRO A 196 10.61 -11.05 -16.80
CA PRO A 196 10.82 -12.49 -16.99
C PRO A 196 9.52 -13.28 -16.83
N HIS A 197 9.23 -14.17 -17.78
CA HIS A 197 8.00 -14.97 -17.77
C HIS A 197 7.80 -15.73 -16.45
N LYS A 198 6.58 -15.70 -15.91
CA LYS A 198 6.14 -16.48 -14.77
C LYS A 198 4.77 -17.09 -15.03
N GLU A 199 4.54 -18.27 -14.47
CA GLU A 199 3.27 -18.97 -14.60
C GLU A 199 2.20 -18.34 -13.68
N LYS A 200 1.04 -18.03 -14.25
CA LYS A 200 -0.14 -17.61 -13.48
C LYS A 200 -0.85 -18.86 -12.94
N LEU A 201 -0.95 -18.95 -11.62
CA LEU A 201 -1.51 -20.11 -10.93
C LEU A 201 -2.75 -19.71 -10.14
N LYS A 202 -3.80 -20.54 -10.24
CA LYS A 202 -4.96 -20.47 -9.36
C LYS A 202 -4.69 -21.27 -8.09
N LEU A 203 -4.56 -20.59 -6.96
CA LEU A 203 -4.18 -21.18 -5.68
C LEU A 203 -5.32 -21.04 -4.64
N PRO A 204 -5.44 -21.96 -3.68
CA PRO A 204 -6.41 -21.83 -2.59
C PRO A 204 -6.18 -20.54 -1.78
N GLY A 205 -7.26 -19.81 -1.47
CA GLY A 205 -7.21 -18.59 -0.65
C GLY A 205 -6.92 -17.31 -1.42
N GLN A 206 -6.77 -17.37 -2.75
CA GLN A 206 -6.82 -16.16 -3.60
C GLN A 206 -8.20 -15.49 -3.49
N LEU A 207 -8.20 -14.16 -3.58
CA LEU A 207 -9.41 -13.33 -3.47
C LEU A 207 -10.17 -13.24 -4.81
N PHE A 208 -9.47 -13.42 -5.93
CA PHE A 208 -10.00 -13.29 -7.29
C PHE A 208 -9.62 -14.50 -8.16
#